data_AF-A0A2V8N8Y2-F1
#
_entry.id   AF-A0A2V8N8Y2-F1
#
_cell.length_a   1.000
_cell.length_b   1.000
_cell.length_c   1.000
_cell.angle_alpha   90.00
_cell.angle_beta   90.00
_cell.angle_gamma   90.00
#
_symmetry.space_group_name_H-M   'P 1'
#
loop_
_entity.id
_entity.type
_entity.pdbx_description
1 polymer ?
#
loop_
_entity_poly.entity_id
_entity_poly.type
_entity_poly.pdbx_seq_one_letter_code
_entity_poly.pdbx_strand_id
1 'polypeptide(L)'
;MARLQTFSDAGALVTDVTYGELKKFGVEGNVVLPSQIGLTRPQDHYKIWLTYQAPESATLDREYPAEAFVLENKWGLREVDLDAQKTSPSPKP
;
A
#
# COMPACT_ATOMS: atom_id res chain seq x y z
N MET A 1 -18.33 13.20 -0.83
CA MET A 1 -16.97 12.65 -0.68
C MET A 1 -17.03 11.51 0.30
N ALA A 2 -16.53 10.34 -0.05
CA ALA A 2 -16.52 9.18 0.85
C ALA A 2 -15.29 9.24 1.75
N ARG A 3 -15.43 8.74 2.99
CA ARG A 3 -14.39 8.76 4.02
C ARG A 3 -14.47 7.48 4.83
N LEU A 4 -13.32 6.93 5.21
CA LEU A 4 -13.20 5.78 6.08
C LEU A 4 -12.28 6.15 7.24
N GLN A 5 -12.70 5.88 8.47
CA GLN A 5 -11.90 6.12 9.67
C GLN A 5 -11.76 4.82 10.45
N THR A 6 -10.56 4.58 10.96
CA THR A 6 -10.25 3.44 11.82
C THR A 6 -9.82 3.96 13.18
N PHE A 7 -10.41 3.41 14.24
CA PHE A 7 -10.13 3.76 15.61
C PHE A 7 -9.45 2.59 16.32
N SER A 8 -8.60 2.89 17.29
CA SER A 8 -8.02 1.88 18.18
C SER A 8 -9.07 1.39 19.19
N ASP A 9 -8.72 0.34 19.94
CA ASP A 9 -9.56 -0.18 21.03
C ASP A 9 -9.84 0.88 22.12
N ALA A 10 -8.94 1.86 22.27
CA ALA A 10 -9.10 3.00 23.17
C ALA A 10 -9.96 4.15 22.59
N GLY A 11 -10.51 3.98 21.38
CA GLY A 11 -11.30 4.99 20.67
C GLY A 11 -10.49 6.11 20.04
N ALA A 12 -9.16 6.01 19.99
CA ALA A 12 -8.32 7.02 19.34
C ALA A 12 -8.33 6.84 17.82
N LEU A 13 -8.40 7.93 17.06
CA LEU A 13 -8.30 7.87 15.59
C LEU A 13 -6.90 7.43 15.16
N VAL A 14 -6.81 6.29 14.48
CA VAL A 14 -5.56 5.69 13.98
C VAL A 14 -5.33 6.10 12.53
N THR A 15 -6.33 5.85 11.67
CA THR A 15 -6.22 6.10 10.23
C THR A 15 -7.46 6.82 9.73
N ASP A 16 -7.26 7.82 8.88
CA ASP A 16 -8.31 8.55 8.18
C ASP A 16 -8.04 8.53 6.67
N VAL A 17 -8.94 7.90 5.91
CA VAL A 17 -8.87 7.75 4.46
C VAL A 17 -9.97 8.58 3.81
N THR A 18 -9.60 9.44 2.88
CA THR A 18 -10.52 10.25 2.08
C THR A 18 -10.47 9.83 0.62
N TYR A 19 -11.63 9.60 0.02
CA TYR A 19 -11.77 9.30 -1.40
C TYR A 19 -12.22 10.56 -2.14
N GLY A 20 -11.39 10.98 -3.08
CA GLY A 20 -11.56 12.21 -3.85
C GLY A 20 -12.48 12.03 -5.06
N GLU A 21 -12.14 12.74 -6.14
CA GLU A 21 -12.89 12.75 -7.40
C GLU A 21 -13.07 11.32 -7.97
N LEU A 22 -14.27 11.03 -8.47
CA LEU A 22 -14.54 9.77 -9.16
C LEU A 22 -14.27 9.94 -10.67
N LYS A 23 -13.49 9.02 -11.24
CA LYS A 23 -13.19 8.98 -12.68
C LYS A 23 -13.49 7.60 -13.24
N LYS A 24 -13.61 7.53 -14.57
CA LYS A 24 -13.67 6.27 -15.30
C LYS A 24 -12.26 5.69 -15.40
N PHE A 25 -12.12 4.41 -15.09
CA PHE A 25 -10.86 3.68 -15.15
C PHE A 25 -10.87 2.67 -16.29
N GLY A 26 -9.67 2.44 -16.83
CA GLY A 26 -9.40 1.54 -17.93
C GLY A 26 -9.93 2.00 -19.28
N VAL A 27 -9.46 1.30 -20.33
CA VAL A 27 -9.68 1.67 -21.73
C VAL A 27 -11.17 1.66 -22.08
N GLU A 28 -11.92 0.70 -21.54
CA GLU A 28 -13.36 0.62 -21.76
C GLU A 28 -14.15 1.67 -20.97
N GLY A 29 -13.56 2.24 -19.90
CA GLY A 29 -14.17 3.30 -19.11
C GLY A 29 -15.47 2.91 -18.37
N ASN A 30 -15.71 1.62 -18.18
CA ASN A 30 -16.94 1.07 -17.58
C ASN A 30 -16.92 1.08 -16.04
N VAL A 31 -15.75 1.28 -15.44
CA VAL A 31 -15.55 1.20 -13.99
C VAL A 31 -15.29 2.59 -13.42
N VAL A 32 -16.11 3.04 -12.46
CA VAL A 32 -16.00 4.36 -11.85
C VAL A 32 -15.40 4.23 -10.46
N LEU A 33 -14.20 4.80 -10.26
CA LEU A 33 -13.43 4.69 -9.01
C LEU A 33 -12.86 6.05 -8.58
N PRO A 34 -12.50 6.22 -7.30
CA PRO A 34 -11.78 7.40 -6.84
C PRO A 34 -10.40 7.51 -7.50
N SER A 35 -10.13 8.62 -8.20
CA SER A 35 -8.82 8.90 -8.80
C SER A 35 -7.82 9.48 -7.81
N GLN A 36 -8.27 9.89 -6.63
CA GLN A 36 -7.42 10.39 -5.57
C GLN A 36 -7.81 9.75 -4.23
N ILE A 37 -6.80 9.31 -3.49
CA ILE A 37 -6.95 8.75 -2.15
C ILE A 37 -5.99 9.50 -1.23
N GLY A 38 -6.52 10.07 -0.16
CA GLY A 38 -5.74 10.67 0.91
C GLY A 38 -5.75 9.74 2.11
N LEU A 39 -4.59 9.50 2.72
CA LEU A 39 -4.44 8.76 3.97
C LEU A 39 -3.72 9.65 4.98
N THR A 40 -4.30 9.80 6.17
CA THR A 40 -3.70 10.52 7.28
C THR A 40 -3.60 9.58 8.48
N ARG A 41 -2.43 9.52 9.11
CA ARG A 41 -2.21 8.81 10.38
C ARG A 41 -1.73 9.82 11.42
N PRO A 42 -2.66 10.42 12.20
CA PRO A 42 -2.34 11.53 13.10
C PRO A 42 -1.30 11.16 14.16
N GLN A 43 -1.38 9.93 14.69
CA GLN A 43 -0.47 9.44 15.73
C GLN A 43 0.96 9.22 15.21
N ASP A 44 1.09 8.87 13.93
CA ASP A 44 2.38 8.66 13.28
C ASP A 44 2.89 9.93 12.56
N HIS A 45 2.15 11.04 12.68
CA HIS A 45 2.46 12.35 12.11
C HIS A 45 2.76 12.36 10.59
N TYR A 46 2.08 11.50 9.81
CA TYR A 46 2.26 11.51 8.36
C TYR A 46 0.95 11.47 7.57
N LYS A 47 1.08 11.88 6.32
CA LYS A 47 0.02 11.91 5.33
C LYS A 47 0.54 11.45 3.97
N ILE A 48 -0.23 10.59 3.31
CA ILE A 48 0.04 10.10 1.96
C ILE A 48 -1.09 10.54 1.04
N TRP A 49 -0.74 10.96 -0.16
CA TRP A 49 -1.68 11.21 -1.25
C TRP A 49 -1.32 10.30 -2.41
N LEU A 50 -2.28 9.50 -2.85
CA LEU A 50 -2.19 8.69 -4.06
C LEU A 50 -3.12 9.30 -5.11
N THR A 51 -2.57 9.63 -6.27
CA THR A 51 -3.33 10.17 -7.41
C THR A 51 -3.03 9.35 -8.65
N TYR A 52 -4.07 8.83 -9.29
CA TYR A 52 -3.96 8.21 -10.62
C TYR A 52 -3.86 9.32 -11.68
N GLN A 53 -2.70 9.40 -12.34
CA GLN A 53 -2.45 10.44 -13.35
C GLN A 53 -3.19 10.18 -14.67
N ALA A 54 -3.30 8.91 -15.08
CA ALA A 54 -4.00 8.47 -16.28
C ALA A 54 -4.92 7.27 -15.97
N PRO A 55 -6.04 7.48 -15.25
CA PRO A 55 -6.97 6.41 -14.88
C PRO A 55 -7.45 5.54 -16.05
N GLU A 56 -7.62 6.14 -17.23
CA GLU A 56 -8.01 5.50 -18.48
C GLU A 56 -6.99 4.50 -19.01
N SER A 57 -5.71 4.67 -18.65
CA SER A 57 -4.62 3.75 -19.04
C SER A 57 -4.48 2.55 -18.09
N ALA A 58 -5.20 2.55 -16.96
CA ALA A 58 -5.14 1.45 -16.01
C ALA A 58 -5.69 0.17 -16.63
N THR A 59 -4.91 -0.90 -16.65
CA THR A 59 -5.42 -2.20 -17.08
C THR A 59 -6.22 -2.83 -15.95
N LEU A 60 -7.52 -3.01 -16.17
CA LEU A 60 -8.43 -3.68 -15.24
C LEU A 60 -8.60 -5.14 -15.66
N ASP A 61 -8.93 -6.01 -14.69
CA ASP A 61 -9.28 -7.42 -14.89
C ASP A 61 -8.29 -8.23 -15.73
N ARG A 62 -7.02 -7.83 -15.73
CA ARG A 62 -5.94 -8.60 -16.35
C ARG A 62 -5.74 -9.89 -15.57
N GLU A 63 -5.81 -11.02 -16.27
CA GLU A 63 -5.39 -12.30 -15.71
C GLU A 63 -3.87 -12.29 -15.48
N TYR A 64 -3.47 -12.63 -14.26
CA TYR A 64 -2.08 -12.80 -13.88
C TYR A 64 -1.80 -14.27 -13.57
N PRO A 65 -0.64 -14.81 -13.99
CA PRO A 65 -0.26 -16.17 -13.66
C PRO A 65 0.03 -16.29 -12.16
N ALA A 66 -0.16 -17.46 -11.57
CA ALA A 66 -0.05 -17.67 -10.12
C ALA A 66 1.34 -17.30 -9.58
N GLU A 67 2.38 -17.51 -10.39
CA GLU A 67 3.78 -17.19 -10.10
C GLU A 67 4.01 -15.68 -9.89
N ALA A 68 3.14 -14.81 -10.41
CA ALA A 68 3.21 -13.37 -10.15
C ALA A 68 2.95 -13.01 -8.67
N PHE A 69 2.36 -13.93 -7.91
CA PHE A 69 2.05 -13.78 -6.49
C PHE A 69 2.98 -14.61 -5.58
N VAL A 70 3.95 -15.31 -6.15
CA VAL A 70 4.98 -16.03 -5.40
C VAL A 70 6.16 -15.09 -5.15
N LEU A 71 6.59 -14.99 -3.90
CA LEU A 71 7.82 -14.27 -3.57
C LEU A 71 9.03 -15.08 -4.06
N GLU A 72 9.61 -14.65 -5.16
CA GLU A 72 10.78 -15.28 -5.75
C GLU A 72 11.98 -14.32 -5.77
N ASN A 73 13.12 -14.79 -5.30
CA ASN A 73 14.39 -14.06 -5.36
C ASN A 73 15.02 -14.15 -6.76
N LYS A 74 14.40 -13.49 -7.75
CA LYS A 74 14.82 -13.57 -9.16
C LYS A 74 16.22 -13.01 -9.45
N TRP A 75 16.74 -12.18 -8.55
CA TRP A 75 18.04 -11.51 -8.72
C TRP A 75 19.16 -12.15 -7.90
N GLY A 76 18.89 -13.27 -7.23
CA GLY A 76 19.88 -13.93 -6.37
C GLY A 76 20.43 -13.01 -5.28
N LEU A 77 19.60 -12.09 -4.79
CA LEU A 77 19.97 -11.20 -3.70
C LEU A 77 20.27 -12.02 -2.46
N ARG A 78 21.20 -11.55 -1.63
CA ARG A 78 21.49 -12.20 -0.36
C ARG A 78 20.24 -12.20 0.51
N GLU A 79 19.74 -13.38 0.83
CA GLU A 79 18.67 -13.54 1.81
C GLU A 79 19.23 -13.27 3.20
N VAL A 80 18.59 -12.33 3.90
CA VAL A 80 18.93 -11.97 5.27
C VAL A 80 17.74 -12.39 6.13
N ASP A 81 17.97 -13.38 6.97
CA ASP A 81 17.01 -13.78 7.99
C ASP A 81 16.97 -12.70 9.08
N LEU A 82 15.85 -11.98 9.16
CA LEU A 82 15.63 -10.91 10.14
C LEU A 82 15.22 -11.45 11.52
N ASP A 83 14.83 -12.73 11.60
CA ASP A 83 14.41 -13.39 12.83
C ASP A 83 15.59 -14.10 13.52
N ALA A 84 16.71 -14.27 12.83
CA ALA A 84 17.94 -14.80 13.41
C ALA A 84 18.44 -13.89 14.54
N GLN A 85 18.62 -14.47 15.74
CA GLN A 85 19.23 -13.76 16.86
C GLN A 85 20.59 -13.19 16.46
N LYS A 86 20.74 -11.86 16.57
CA LYS A 86 22.04 -11.20 16.43
C LYS A 86 22.93 -11.61 17.59
N THR A 87 23.77 -12.63 17.41
CA THR A 87 24.96 -12.83 18.25
C THR A 87 25.95 -11.70 17.96
N SER A 88 25.81 -10.58 18.67
CA SER A 88 26.86 -9.56 18.73
C SER A 88 28.10 -10.21 19.35
N PRO A 89 29.28 -10.19 18.70
CA PRO A 89 30.49 -10.69 19.32
C PRO A 89 30.85 -9.79 20.52
N SER A 90 31.01 -10.41 21.69
CA SER A 90 31.47 -9.74 22.91
C SER A 90 32.85 -9.12 22.68
N PRO A 91 33.13 -7.90 23.20
CA PRO A 91 34.46 -7.32 23.09
C PRO A 91 35.46 -8.20 23.86
N LYS A 92 36.55 -8.61 23.20
CA LYS A 92 37.67 -9.28 23.87
C LYS A 92 38.34 -8.31 24.86
N PRO A 93 38.81 -8.80 26.01
CA PRO A 93 39.41 -7.99 27.08
C PRO A 93 40.73 -7.33 26.66
#